data_AF-A0A960TB88-F1
#
_entry.id   AF-A0A960TB88-F1
#
_cell.length_a   1.000
_cell.length_b   1.000
_cell.length_c   1.000
_cell.angle_alpha   90.00
_cell.angle_beta   90.00
_cell.angle_gamma   90.00
#
_symmetry.space_group_name_H-M   'P 1'
#
loop_
_entity.id
_entity.type
_entity.pdbx_description
1 polymer ?
#
loop_
_entity_poly.entity_id
_entity_poly.type
_entity_poly.pdbx_seq_one_letter_code
_entity_poly.pdbx_strand_id
1 'polypeptide(L)'
;MKKHSALRITVIVAFLAVVALACAGQIQAQPTSRYSYDTDWENIKEAILNKDVRALGAYAASDAIDAEEIIQAFHADPEYLAQLKKSTYRDLKTEIDGSEVRLVFSAMVSGSDEDGNTYESGLYIYLNQGEPSLEIVSFLAAG
;
A
#
# COMPACT_ATOMS: atom_id res chain seq x y z
N MET A 1 23.26 -74.09 -18.67
CA MET A 1 22.64 -74.88 -19.76
C MET A 1 21.11 -74.77 -19.65
N LYS A 2 20.43 -74.52 -20.79
CA LYS A 2 18.99 -74.73 -21.09
C LYS A 2 17.96 -73.99 -20.20
N LYS A 3 17.36 -72.87 -20.63
CA LYS A 3 16.14 -72.71 -21.48
C LYS A 3 15.00 -73.68 -21.13
N HIS A 4 13.88 -73.14 -20.64
CA HIS A 4 12.49 -73.32 -21.11
C HIS A 4 11.64 -72.19 -20.48
N SER A 5 11.19 -71.18 -21.25
CA SER A 5 9.96 -71.15 -22.05
C SER A 5 8.71 -71.03 -21.19
N ALA A 6 8.19 -69.80 -21.05
CA ALA A 6 6.90 -69.34 -21.60
C ALA A 6 5.75 -69.55 -20.58
N LEU A 7 4.70 -68.74 -20.44
CA LEU A 7 4.02 -67.82 -21.34
C LEU A 7 3.04 -66.98 -20.48
N ARG A 8 3.09 -65.65 -20.66
CA ARG A 8 1.99 -64.64 -20.72
C ARG A 8 0.74 -64.82 -19.84
N ILE A 9 0.37 -63.74 -19.14
CA ILE A 9 -0.85 -62.97 -19.45
C ILE A 9 -0.59 -61.50 -19.11
N THR A 10 -0.88 -60.65 -20.08
CA THR A 10 -0.88 -59.20 -20.05
C THR A 10 -2.26 -58.72 -19.60
N VAL A 11 -2.35 -57.83 -18.61
CA VAL A 11 -3.40 -56.79 -18.57
C VAL A 11 -2.78 -55.47 -18.11
N ILE A 12 -3.12 -54.44 -18.87
CA ILE A 12 -2.62 -53.07 -18.91
C ILE A 12 -3.49 -52.20 -17.97
N VAL A 13 -3.01 -50.98 -17.68
CA VAL A 13 -3.73 -49.78 -17.18
C VAL A 13 -3.67 -49.65 -15.64
N ALA A 14 -3.27 -48.53 -15.02
CA ALA A 14 -3.27 -47.14 -15.43
C ALA A 14 -2.07 -46.34 -14.87
N PHE A 15 -1.55 -45.44 -15.69
CA PHE A 15 -0.87 -44.23 -15.28
C PHE A 15 -1.87 -43.31 -14.55
N LEU A 16 -1.49 -42.75 -13.41
CA LEU A 16 -1.86 -41.37 -13.10
C LEU A 16 -0.80 -40.75 -12.19
N ALA A 17 0.06 -39.95 -12.82
CA ALA A 17 0.91 -38.99 -12.14
C ALA A 17 0.10 -37.70 -11.93
N VAL A 18 0.11 -37.17 -10.72
CA VAL A 18 -0.13 -35.74 -10.44
C VAL A 18 0.97 -35.33 -9.45
N VAL A 19 2.15 -35.00 -9.99
CA VAL A 19 2.68 -33.63 -10.04
C VAL A 19 2.64 -32.99 -8.67
N ALA A 20 3.75 -33.13 -7.95
CA ALA A 20 4.06 -32.33 -6.78
C ALA A 20 4.06 -30.86 -7.20
N LEU A 21 3.07 -30.12 -6.67
CA LEU A 21 2.93 -28.70 -6.89
C LEU A 21 4.18 -28.01 -6.34
N ALA A 22 4.93 -27.38 -7.23
CA ALA A 22 6.03 -26.52 -6.89
C ALA A 22 5.50 -25.38 -6.01
N CYS A 23 5.87 -25.36 -4.73
CA CYS A 23 5.91 -24.12 -3.95
C CYS A 23 7.07 -23.26 -4.48
N ALA A 24 6.96 -22.81 -5.73
CA ALA A 24 7.63 -21.62 -6.17
C ALA A 24 6.88 -20.47 -5.49
N GLY A 25 7.34 -20.09 -4.30
CA GLY A 25 7.00 -18.81 -3.73
C GLY A 25 7.29 -17.77 -4.80
N GLN A 26 6.24 -17.17 -5.34
CA GLN A 26 6.37 -16.04 -6.22
C GLN A 26 6.99 -14.93 -5.38
N ILE A 27 8.30 -14.76 -5.50
CA ILE A 27 8.94 -13.49 -5.22
C ILE A 27 8.27 -12.53 -6.20
N GLN A 28 7.19 -11.87 -5.76
CA GLN A 28 6.67 -10.71 -6.45
C GLN A 28 7.82 -9.69 -6.45
N ALA A 29 8.52 -9.61 -7.57
CA ALA A 29 9.40 -8.50 -7.84
C ALA A 29 8.53 -7.25 -7.73
N GLN A 30 8.69 -6.49 -6.65
CA GLN A 30 8.15 -5.14 -6.60
C GLN A 30 8.71 -4.43 -7.83
N PRO A 31 7.87 -3.84 -8.70
CA PRO A 31 8.39 -3.08 -9.82
C PRO A 31 9.26 -1.97 -9.25
N THR A 32 10.58 -2.11 -9.42
CA THR A 32 11.54 -1.05 -9.11
C THR A 32 11.28 0.06 -10.12
N SER A 33 10.43 1.00 -9.72
CA SER A 33 10.10 2.19 -10.49
C SER A 33 11.39 2.96 -10.83
N ARG A 34 11.44 3.55 -12.02
CA ARG A 34 12.49 4.50 -12.42
C ARG A 34 12.35 5.86 -11.72
N TYR A 35 11.24 6.08 -11.02
CA TYR A 35 10.88 7.32 -10.36
C TYR A 35 11.29 7.30 -8.89
N SER A 36 11.59 8.48 -8.34
CA SER A 36 12.06 8.65 -6.96
C SER A 36 10.88 8.87 -6.01
N TYR A 37 10.02 7.86 -5.86
CA TYR A 37 8.83 7.96 -5.01
C TYR A 37 9.15 8.19 -3.53
N ASP A 38 10.31 7.74 -3.06
CA ASP A 38 10.83 8.12 -1.75
C ASP A 38 10.99 9.64 -1.62
N THR A 39 11.54 10.30 -2.64
CA THR A 39 11.69 11.77 -2.66
C THR A 39 10.34 12.47 -2.76
N ASP A 40 9.42 11.96 -3.58
CA ASP A 40 8.07 12.54 -3.67
C ASP A 40 7.34 12.51 -2.33
N TRP A 41 7.44 11.39 -1.60
CA TRP A 41 6.84 11.28 -0.28
C TRP A 41 7.46 12.27 0.72
N GLU A 42 8.78 12.42 0.73
CA GLU A 42 9.43 13.44 1.57
C GLU A 42 8.96 14.85 1.21
N ASN A 43 8.84 15.18 -0.08
CA ASN A 43 8.35 16.49 -0.52
C ASN A 43 6.89 16.74 -0.11
N ILE A 44 6.02 15.73 -0.24
CA ILE A 44 4.62 15.81 0.21
C ILE A 44 4.57 16.10 1.70
N LYS A 45 5.35 15.36 2.51
CA LYS A 45 5.44 15.60 3.96
C LYS A 45 5.94 17.00 4.26
N GLU A 46 7.03 17.44 3.63
CA GLU A 46 7.56 18.79 3.84
C GLU A 46 6.54 19.87 3.50
N ALA A 47 5.77 19.71 2.43
CA ALA A 47 4.71 20.63 2.07
C ALA A 47 3.62 20.72 3.16
N ILE A 48 3.17 19.58 3.69
CA ILE A 48 2.20 19.55 4.80
C ILE A 48 2.79 20.21 6.05
N LEU A 49 4.01 19.85 6.43
CA LEU A 49 4.68 20.35 7.62
C LEU A 49 4.91 21.86 7.59
N ASN A 50 5.23 22.40 6.41
CA ASN A 50 5.51 23.81 6.19
C ASN A 50 4.26 24.62 5.80
N LYS A 51 3.08 23.99 5.73
CA LYS A 51 1.82 24.60 5.27
C LYS A 51 1.93 25.19 3.86
N ASP A 52 2.73 24.56 3.00
CA ASP A 52 2.91 24.99 1.61
C ASP A 52 1.82 24.37 0.72
N VAL A 53 0.69 25.07 0.63
CA VAL A 53 -0.47 24.67 -0.16
C VAL A 53 -0.10 24.46 -1.64
N ARG A 54 0.79 25.29 -2.18
CA ARG A 54 1.19 25.21 -3.59
C ARG A 54 2.04 23.98 -3.85
N ALA A 55 3.01 23.70 -2.98
CA ALA A 55 3.86 22.52 -3.11
C ALA A 55 3.04 21.23 -2.95
N LEU A 56 2.11 21.18 -1.99
CA LEU A 56 1.25 20.02 -1.80
C LEU A 56 0.28 19.83 -2.98
N GLY A 57 -0.32 20.92 -3.46
CA GLY A 57 -1.23 20.90 -4.61
C GLY A 57 -0.58 20.41 -5.90
N ALA A 58 0.74 20.50 -6.04
CA ALA A 58 1.45 19.93 -7.19
C ALA A 58 1.37 18.40 -7.26
N TYR A 59 1.03 17.74 -6.15
CA TYR A 59 0.82 16.30 -6.05
C TYR A 59 -0.65 15.90 -6.12
N ALA A 60 -1.59 16.84 -6.23
CA ALA A 60 -3.02 16.53 -6.35
C ALA A 60 -3.33 15.89 -7.71
N ALA A 61 -3.98 14.72 -7.70
CA ALA A 61 -4.40 14.04 -8.93
C ALA A 61 -5.52 14.78 -9.68
N SER A 62 -6.26 15.66 -8.98
CA SER A 62 -7.34 16.46 -9.56
C SER A 62 -7.64 17.68 -8.68
N ASP A 63 -8.37 18.64 -9.25
CA ASP A 63 -8.85 19.84 -8.54
C ASP A 63 -9.79 19.54 -7.36
N ALA A 64 -10.29 18.31 -7.25
CA ALA A 64 -11.14 17.88 -6.12
C ALA A 64 -10.33 17.64 -4.83
N ILE A 65 -8.99 17.58 -4.91
CA ILE A 65 -8.12 17.38 -3.77
C ILE A 65 -7.71 18.75 -3.22
N ASP A 66 -8.30 19.13 -2.10
CA ASP A 66 -8.01 20.39 -1.43
C ASP A 66 -6.76 20.26 -0.54
N ALA A 67 -5.64 20.80 -1.04
CA ALA A 67 -4.38 20.82 -0.31
C ALA A 67 -4.46 21.64 0.99
N GLU A 68 -5.28 22.70 1.02
CA GLU A 68 -5.45 23.50 2.23
C GLU A 68 -6.21 22.71 3.30
N GLU A 69 -7.25 21.97 2.93
CA GLU A 69 -7.99 21.08 3.84
C GLU A 69 -7.06 20.02 4.46
N ILE A 70 -6.25 19.35 3.65
CA ILE A 70 -5.28 18.36 4.12
C ILE A 70 -4.32 18.99 5.15
N ILE A 71 -3.75 20.15 4.83
CA ILE A 71 -2.84 20.86 5.73
C ILE A 71 -3.54 21.23 7.04
N GLN A 72 -4.74 21.78 6.97
CA GLN A 72 -5.48 22.17 8.17
C GLN A 72 -5.78 20.97 9.07
N ALA A 73 -6.20 19.85 8.48
CA ALA A 73 -6.48 18.62 9.23
C ALA A 73 -5.24 18.06 9.93
N PHE A 74 -4.10 17.98 9.26
CA PHE A 74 -2.85 17.52 9.88
C PHE A 74 -2.37 18.43 11.00
N HIS A 75 -2.60 19.73 10.90
CA HIS A 75 -2.22 20.70 11.93
C HIS A 75 -3.26 20.84 13.06
N ALA A 76 -4.38 20.11 13.00
CA ALA A 76 -5.39 20.11 14.05
C ALA A 76 -4.90 19.41 15.33
N ASP A 77 -3.99 18.44 15.21
CA ASP A 77 -3.39 17.74 16.34
C ASP A 77 -1.87 17.49 16.12
N PRO A 78 -0.99 17.83 17.08
CA PRO A 78 0.45 17.62 16.93
C PRO A 78 0.86 16.15 16.75
N GLU A 79 0.06 15.19 17.22
CA GLU A 79 0.36 13.77 17.07
C GLU A 79 0.22 13.29 15.61
N TYR A 80 -0.68 13.90 14.82
CA TYR A 80 -0.73 13.66 13.37
C TYR A 80 0.57 14.09 12.69
N LEU A 81 1.09 15.28 13.03
CA LEU A 81 2.37 15.77 12.50
C LEU A 81 3.54 14.91 12.95
N ALA A 82 3.51 14.40 14.18
CA ALA A 82 4.55 13.52 14.70
C ALA A 82 4.60 12.18 13.95
N GLN A 83 3.44 11.58 13.66
CA GLN A 83 3.33 10.37 12.84
C GLN A 83 3.78 10.62 11.40
N LEU A 84 3.34 11.73 10.79
CA LEU A 84 3.75 12.12 9.44
C LEU A 84 5.27 12.23 9.33
N LYS A 85 5.92 12.97 10.25
CA LYS A 85 7.38 13.15 10.27
C LYS A 85 8.17 11.85 10.36
N LYS A 86 7.67 10.87 11.12
CA LYS A 86 8.34 9.58 11.33
C LYS A 86 8.18 8.64 10.16
N SER A 87 7.11 8.77 9.37
CA SER A 87 6.83 7.88 8.25
C SER A 87 7.84 8.05 7.12
N THR A 88 8.16 6.95 6.46
CA THR A 88 8.92 6.90 5.21
C THR A 88 8.03 6.32 4.12
N TYR A 89 8.46 6.43 2.86
CA TYR A 89 7.72 5.85 1.73
C TYR A 89 7.46 4.34 1.90
N ARG A 90 8.40 3.64 2.54
CA ARG A 90 8.30 2.19 2.78
C ARG A 90 7.28 1.82 3.86
N ASP A 91 6.82 2.78 4.65
CA ASP A 91 5.79 2.59 5.67
C ASP A 91 4.37 2.74 5.10
N LEU A 92 4.24 3.23 3.85
CA LEU A 92 2.95 3.33 3.19
C LEU A 92 2.38 1.93 2.95
N LYS A 93 1.13 1.73 3.39
CA LYS A 93 0.43 0.47 3.20
C LYS A 93 -0.04 0.35 1.77
N THR A 94 0.02 -0.84 1.22
CA THR A 94 -0.60 -1.13 -0.07
C THR A 94 -2.02 -1.63 0.16
N GLU A 95 -3.00 -0.92 -0.38
CA GLU A 95 -4.40 -1.34 -0.42
C GLU A 95 -4.79 -1.66 -1.87
N ILE A 96 -5.61 -2.71 -2.04
CA ILE A 96 -6.14 -3.12 -3.33
C ILE A 96 -7.63 -2.80 -3.34
N ASP A 97 -8.03 -1.87 -4.19
CA ASP A 97 -9.43 -1.52 -4.43
C ASP A 97 -9.82 -1.97 -5.84
N GLY A 98 -10.49 -3.12 -5.92
CA GLY A 98 -10.78 -3.77 -7.19
C GLY A 98 -9.51 -4.15 -7.95
N SER A 99 -9.22 -3.43 -9.05
CA SER A 99 -8.00 -3.60 -9.85
C SER A 99 -6.92 -2.57 -9.59
N GLU A 100 -7.19 -1.56 -8.75
CA GLU A 100 -6.26 -0.48 -8.46
C GLU A 100 -5.43 -0.80 -7.22
N VAL A 101 -4.13 -0.52 -7.29
CA VAL A 101 -3.22 -0.61 -6.17
C VAL A 101 -2.96 0.80 -5.67
N ARG A 102 -3.34 1.09 -4.43
CA ARG A 102 -3.14 2.38 -3.78
C ARG A 102 -2.15 2.27 -2.64
N LEU A 103 -1.38 3.32 -2.45
CA LEU A 103 -0.54 3.50 -1.28
C LEU A 103 -1.30 4.36 -0.27
N VAL A 104 -1.27 3.97 1.00
CA VAL A 104 -2.05 4.62 2.05
C VAL A 104 -1.13 5.00 3.19
N PHE A 105 -1.11 6.28 3.49
CA PHE A 105 -0.63 6.81 4.76
C PHE A 105 -1.82 6.92 5.71
N SER A 106 -1.65 6.50 6.95
CA SER A 106 -2.64 6.66 8.02
C SER A 106 -1.98 7.25 9.27
N ALA A 107 -2.56 8.30 9.83
CA ALA A 107 -2.22 8.78 11.16
C ALA A 107 -3.46 8.74 12.05
N MET A 108 -3.31 8.26 13.29
CA MET A 108 -4.43 8.00 14.20
C MET A 108 -4.19 8.69 15.54
N VAL A 109 -5.21 9.29 16.11
CA VAL A 109 -5.20 9.88 17.46
C VAL A 109 -6.36 9.33 18.25
N SER A 110 -6.07 8.80 19.43
CA SER A 110 -7.06 8.32 20.38
C SER A 110 -6.95 9.10 21.69
N GLY A 111 -8.08 9.36 22.34
CA GLY A 111 -8.13 10.04 23.63
C GLY A 111 -9.35 9.65 24.44
N SER A 112 -9.62 10.40 25.51
CA SER A 112 -10.85 10.29 26.27
C SER A 112 -11.40 11.68 26.56
N ASP A 113 -12.71 11.84 26.45
CA ASP A 113 -13.39 13.08 26.81
C ASP A 113 -13.56 13.20 28.34
N GLU A 114 -14.17 14.30 28.77
CA GLU A 114 -14.41 14.60 30.19
C GLU A 114 -15.37 13.61 30.88
N ASP A 115 -16.19 12.91 30.09
CA ASP A 115 -17.14 11.89 30.54
C ASP A 115 -16.50 10.48 30.58
N GLY A 116 -15.23 10.37 30.16
CA GLY A 116 -14.49 9.11 30.09
C GLY A 116 -14.82 8.26 28.86
N ASN A 117 -15.51 8.81 27.85
CA ASN A 117 -15.70 8.12 26.59
C ASN A 117 -14.42 8.17 25.77
N THR A 118 -13.99 7.02 25.27
CA THR A 118 -12.86 6.94 24.34
C THR A 118 -13.30 7.39 22.96
N TYR A 119 -12.48 8.22 22.32
CA TYR A 119 -12.62 8.54 20.90
C TYR A 119 -11.37 8.10 20.15
N GLU A 120 -11.55 7.82 18.85
CA GLU A 120 -10.48 7.53 17.91
C GLU A 120 -10.76 8.34 16.64
N SER A 121 -9.76 9.04 16.16
CA SER A 121 -9.81 9.84 14.94
C SER A 121 -8.59 9.53 14.09
N GLY A 122 -8.72 9.66 12.78
CA GLY A 122 -7.66 9.33 11.84
C GLY A 122 -7.71 10.16 10.56
N LEU A 123 -6.52 10.41 10.03
CA LEU A 123 -6.29 11.04 8.74
C LEU A 123 -5.66 10.02 7.79
N TYR A 124 -6.17 9.96 6.57
CA TYR A 124 -5.74 9.01 5.55
C TYR A 124 -5.44 9.75 4.25
N ILE A 125 -4.23 9.54 3.71
CA ILE A 125 -3.85 10.03 2.38
C ILE A 125 -3.72 8.80 1.47
N TYR A 126 -4.51 8.77 0.41
CA TYR A 126 -4.44 7.74 -0.63
C TYR A 126 -3.65 8.27 -1.82
N LEU A 127 -2.70 7.45 -2.27
CA LEU A 127 -1.72 7.81 -3.29
C LEU A 127 -1.71 6.77 -4.40
N ASN A 128 -1.55 7.22 -5.64
CA ASN A 128 -1.16 6.37 -6.76
C ASN A 128 0.33 6.54 -7.05
N GLN A 129 0.95 5.47 -7.57
CA GLN A 129 2.25 5.56 -8.24
C GLN A 129 2.02 6.03 -9.69
N GLY A 130 1.94 7.35 -9.87
CA GLY A 130 1.79 7.98 -11.19
C GLY A 130 3.08 7.98 -12.01
N GLU A 131 2.97 8.45 -13.25
CA GLU A 131 4.11 8.75 -14.11
C GLU A 131 4.20 10.28 -14.33
N PRO A 132 5.18 11.01 -13.77
CA PRO A 132 6.42 10.54 -13.16
C PRO A 132 6.47 10.57 -11.62
N SER A 133 5.39 10.94 -10.93
CA SER A 133 5.42 11.19 -9.47
C SER A 133 4.33 10.43 -8.72
N LEU A 134 4.42 10.41 -7.39
CA LEU A 134 3.25 10.11 -6.57
C LEU A 134 2.11 11.11 -6.84
N GLU A 135 0.88 10.66 -6.68
CA GLU A 135 -0.32 11.47 -6.87
C GLU A 135 -1.28 11.24 -5.71
N ILE A 136 -1.67 12.28 -4.99
CA ILE A 136 -2.72 12.25 -3.98
C ILE A 136 -4.06 12.16 -4.69
N VAL A 137 -4.74 11.03 -4.53
CA VAL A 137 -5.99 10.71 -5.23
C VAL A 137 -7.21 10.80 -4.33
N SER A 138 -6.99 10.76 -3.02
CA SER A 138 -8.04 10.96 -2.03
C SER A 138 -7.45 11.34 -0.68
N PHE A 139 -8.23 12.09 0.08
CA PHE A 139 -7.98 12.39 1.48
C PHE A 139 -9.25 12.08 2.27
N LEU A 140 -9.08 11.46 3.44
CA LEU A 140 -10.17 11.15 4.34
C LEU A 140 -9.77 11.54 5.77
N ALA A 141 -10.61 12.33 6.42
CA ALA A 141 -10.61 12.53 7.86
C ALA A 141 -11.80 11.78 8.46
N ALA A 142 -11.54 10.91 9.44
CA ALA A 142 -12.57 10.12 10.13
C ALA A 142 -12.39 10.29 11.65
N GLY A 143 -13.48 10.31 12.42
CA GLY A 143 -13.47 10.48 13.87
C GLY A 143 -14.87 10.54 14.44
#